data_AF-A0A0R3QCC5-F1
#
_entry.id   AF-A0A0R3QCC5-F1
#
_cell.length_a   1.000
_cell.length_b   1.000
_cell.length_c   1.000
_cell.angle_alpha   90.00
_cell.angle_beta   90.00
_cell.angle_gamma   90.00
#
_symmetry.space_group_name_H-M   'P 1'
#
loop_
_entity.id
_entity.type
_entity.pdbx_description
1 polymer ?
#
loop_
_entity_poly.entity_id
_entity_poly.type
_entity_poly.pdbx_seq_one_letter_code
_entity_poly.pdbx_strand_id
1 'polypeptide(L)'
;MFTAYDEVASSKSARATAQKRELAQQICAELTVHTQLEEEIFYPAVREAIKETDLLDEAEVEHASAKNLIAQIQEAEDIDEMFDAKVKVLGEYIDHHVKEERNEMFPKARAAKGLDLVAMREQLMARKEELMAEVMAGA
;
A
#
# COMPACT_ATOMS: atom_id res chain seq x y z
N MET A 1 9.27 4.43 -4.75
CA MET A 1 9.58 3.13 -5.38
C MET A 1 9.01 3.05 -6.79
N PHE A 2 7.75 3.43 -7.04
CA PHE A 2 7.19 3.50 -8.41
C PHE A 2 8.03 4.32 -9.39
N THR A 3 8.55 5.49 -8.99
CA THR A 3 9.47 6.27 -9.85
C THR A 3 10.74 5.49 -10.23
N ALA A 4 11.31 4.73 -9.30
CA ALA A 4 12.48 3.90 -9.60
C ALA A 4 12.13 2.73 -10.53
N TYR A 5 10.90 2.21 -10.44
CA TYR A 5 10.38 1.23 -11.39
C TYR A 5 10.25 1.84 -12.79
N ASP A 6 9.67 3.03 -12.91
CA ASP A 6 9.50 3.74 -14.20
C ASP A 6 10.83 4.01 -14.91
N GLU A 7 11.89 4.34 -14.15
CA GLU A 7 13.23 4.55 -14.69
C GLU A 7 13.79 3.31 -15.41
N VAL A 8 13.42 2.10 -14.96
CA VAL A 8 13.87 0.85 -15.57
C VAL A 8 12.83 0.21 -16.50
N ALA A 9 11.57 0.65 -16.44
CA ALA A 9 10.44 0.16 -17.24
C ALA A 9 10.73 0.17 -18.75
N SER A 10 11.45 1.18 -19.24
CA SER A 10 11.77 1.32 -20.68
C SER A 10 12.83 0.35 -21.22
N SER A 11 13.59 -0.33 -20.35
CA SER A 11 14.68 -1.22 -20.75
C SER A 11 14.22 -2.69 -20.82
N LYS A 12 14.57 -3.37 -21.92
CA LYS A 12 14.31 -4.80 -22.16
C LYS A 12 15.51 -5.71 -21.88
N SER A 13 16.55 -5.20 -21.23
CA SER A 13 17.74 -6.01 -20.90
C SER A 13 17.45 -7.00 -19.77
N ALA A 14 18.14 -8.14 -19.74
CA ALA A 14 17.98 -9.13 -18.65
C ALA A 14 18.25 -8.53 -17.25
N ARG A 15 19.20 -7.59 -17.15
CA ARG A 15 19.47 -6.85 -15.92
C ARG A 15 18.26 -6.00 -15.50
N ALA A 16 17.66 -5.27 -16.45
CA ALA A 16 16.47 -4.48 -16.18
C ALA A 16 15.28 -5.36 -15.78
N THR A 17 15.09 -6.51 -16.44
CA THR A 17 14.07 -7.51 -16.07
C THR A 17 14.23 -7.97 -14.63
N ALA A 18 15.44 -8.31 -14.19
CA ALA A 18 15.69 -8.69 -12.79
C ALA A 18 15.38 -7.55 -11.82
N GLN A 19 15.81 -6.32 -12.15
CA GLN A 19 15.57 -5.14 -11.32
C GLN A 19 14.09 -4.76 -11.23
N LYS A 20 13.32 -4.89 -12.32
CA LYS A 20 11.86 -4.71 -12.32
C LYS A 20 11.20 -5.70 -11.36
N ARG A 21 11.57 -6.98 -11.41
CA ARG A 21 11.02 -8.01 -10.52
C ARG A 21 11.29 -7.68 -9.06
N GLU A 22 12.53 -7.33 -8.72
CA GLU A 22 12.91 -6.95 -7.35
C GLU A 22 12.12 -5.73 -6.86
N LEU A 23 12.06 -4.67 -7.66
CA LEU A 23 11.31 -3.45 -7.31
C LEU A 23 9.81 -3.73 -7.16
N ALA A 24 9.21 -4.50 -8.06
CA ALA A 24 7.80 -4.87 -7.98
C ALA A 24 7.49 -5.70 -6.72
N GLN A 25 8.35 -6.67 -6.38
CA GLN A 25 8.21 -7.45 -5.16
C GLN A 25 8.32 -6.58 -3.90
N GLN A 26 9.29 -5.65 -3.87
CA GLN A 26 9.44 -4.71 -2.76
C GLN A 26 8.22 -3.77 -2.64
N ILE A 27 7.71 -3.26 -3.76
CA ILE A 27 6.48 -2.44 -3.79
C ILE A 27 5.30 -3.23 -3.23
N CYS A 28 5.10 -4.46 -3.70
CA CYS A 28 4.02 -5.32 -3.24
C CYS A 28 4.12 -5.59 -1.74
N ALA A 29 5.31 -5.94 -1.24
CA ALA A 29 5.56 -6.18 0.17
C ALA A 29 5.18 -4.98 1.05
N GLU A 30 5.69 -3.79 0.74
CA GLU A 30 5.41 -2.58 1.53
C GLU A 30 3.93 -2.19 1.48
N LEU A 31 3.26 -2.36 0.33
CA LEU A 31 1.83 -2.09 0.20
C LEU A 31 0.97 -3.11 0.95
N THR A 32 1.34 -4.39 0.95
CA THR A 32 0.67 -5.39 1.78
C THR A 32 0.75 -5.02 3.26
N VAL A 33 1.93 -4.64 3.74
CA VAL A 33 2.10 -4.22 5.14
C VAL A 33 1.34 -2.92 5.43
N HIS A 34 1.39 -1.93 4.56
CA HIS A 34 0.68 -0.65 4.70
C HIS A 34 -0.84 -0.86 4.83
N THR A 35 -1.45 -1.54 3.86
CA THR A 35 -2.90 -1.79 3.86
C THR A 35 -3.35 -2.61 5.07
N GLN A 36 -2.53 -3.57 5.50
CA GLN A 36 -2.83 -4.37 6.70
C GLN A 36 -2.77 -3.55 7.99
N LEU A 37 -1.81 -2.64 8.13
CA LEU A 37 -1.72 -1.74 9.28
C LEU A 37 -2.93 -0.81 9.38
N GLU A 38 -3.37 -0.28 8.23
CA GLU A 38 -4.53 0.59 8.18
C GLU A 38 -5.81 -0.15 8.56
N GLU A 39 -6.04 -1.33 7.99
CA GLU A 39 -7.23 -2.13 8.27
C GLU A 39 -7.27 -2.71 9.69
N GLU A 40 -6.11 -3.11 10.25
CA GLU A 40 -6.04 -3.70 11.58
C GLU A 40 -6.11 -2.66 12.71
N ILE A 41 -5.56 -1.46 12.49
CA ILE A 41 -5.30 -0.49 13.57
C ILE A 41 -5.93 0.87 13.26
N PHE A 42 -5.63 1.44 12.10
CA PHE A 42 -6.00 2.83 11.81
C PHE A 42 -7.50 2.99 11.57
N TYR A 43 -8.07 2.26 10.61
CA TYR A 43 -9.47 2.37 10.22
C TYR A 43 -10.44 2.07 11.36
N PRO A 44 -10.27 1.00 12.17
CA PRO A 44 -11.15 0.77 13.32
C PRO A 44 -11.16 1.96 14.29
N ALA A 45 -9.99 2.48 14.64
CA ALA A 45 -9.86 3.59 15.59
C ALA A 45 -10.41 4.91 15.02
N VAL A 46 -10.21 5.18 13.73
CA VAL A 46 -10.79 6.36 13.07
C VAL A 46 -12.32 6.23 12.99
N ARG A 47 -12.84 5.05 12.62
CA ARG A 47 -14.28 4.77 12.52
C ARG A 47 -15.00 4.96 13.85
N GLU A 48 -14.35 4.66 14.98
CA GLU A 48 -14.89 4.96 16.31
C GLU A 48 -14.87 6.45 16.66
N ALA A 49 -13.90 7.20 16.11
CA ALA A 49 -13.64 8.59 16.47
C ALA A 49 -14.38 9.62 15.60
N ILE A 50 -14.79 9.26 14.38
CA ILE A 50 -15.48 10.16 13.44
C ILE A 50 -16.84 9.62 13.00
N LYS A 51 -17.75 10.52 12.59
CA LYS A 51 -19.11 10.14 12.16
C LYS A 51 -19.25 9.85 10.66
N GLU A 52 -18.39 10.45 9.86
CA GLU A 52 -18.43 10.35 8.40
C GLU A 52 -17.49 9.22 7.99
N THR A 53 -18.07 8.06 7.68
CA THR A 53 -17.31 6.84 7.44
C THR A 53 -17.24 6.41 5.98
N ASP A 54 -17.91 7.13 5.07
CA ASP A 54 -17.93 6.80 3.64
C ASP A 54 -16.51 6.73 3.06
N LEU A 55 -15.61 7.64 3.46
CA LEU A 55 -14.19 7.62 3.06
C LEU A 55 -13.44 6.35 3.52
N LEU A 56 -13.83 5.76 4.65
CA LEU A 56 -13.23 4.51 5.13
C LEU A 56 -13.76 3.32 4.32
N ASP A 57 -15.04 3.35 3.97
CA ASP A 57 -15.65 2.30 3.14
C ASP A 57 -15.09 2.33 1.71
N GLU A 58 -14.84 3.53 1.16
CA GLU A 58 -14.13 3.71 -0.12
C GLU A 58 -12.70 3.17 -0.05
N ALA A 59 -11.94 3.56 0.98
CA ALA A 59 -10.57 3.08 1.21
C ALA A 59 -10.48 1.53 1.30
N GLU A 60 -11.44 0.88 1.97
CA GLU A 60 -11.50 -0.59 2.04
C GLU A 60 -11.70 -1.24 0.65
N VAL A 61 -12.51 -0.62 -0.23
CA VAL A 61 -12.71 -1.08 -1.61
C VAL A 61 -11.47 -0.86 -2.47
N GLU A 62 -10.79 0.27 -2.30
CA GLU A 62 -9.53 0.57 -2.96
C GLU A 62 -8.43 -0.42 -2.54
N HIS A 63 -8.32 -0.74 -1.24
CA HIS A 63 -7.41 -1.74 -0.71
C HIS A 63 -7.66 -3.12 -1.31
N ALA A 64 -8.92 -3.56 -1.38
CA ALA A 64 -9.28 -4.83 -2.01
C ALA A 64 -8.82 -4.87 -3.48
N SER A 65 -9.00 -3.76 -4.20
CA SER A 65 -8.57 -3.62 -5.59
C SER A 65 -7.04 -3.65 -5.73
N ALA A 66 -6.32 -2.93 -4.87
CA ALA A 66 -4.87 -2.93 -4.83
C ALA A 66 -4.29 -4.32 -4.49
N LYS A 67 -4.86 -5.01 -3.49
CA LYS A 67 -4.47 -6.38 -3.10
C LYS A 67 -4.65 -7.38 -4.23
N ASN A 68 -5.76 -7.29 -4.97
CA ASN A 68 -5.98 -8.14 -6.16
C ASN A 68 -4.91 -7.90 -7.24
N LEU A 69 -4.46 -6.66 -7.41
CA LEU A 69 -3.42 -6.33 -8.39
C LEU A 69 -2.02 -6.75 -7.91
N ILE A 70 -1.74 -6.61 -6.61
CA ILE A 70 -0.53 -7.13 -5.97
C ILE A 70 -0.40 -8.64 -6.20
N ALA A 71 -1.47 -9.42 -5.95
CA ALA A 71 -1.46 -10.86 -6.20
C ALA A 71 -1.12 -11.19 -7.67
N GLN A 72 -1.76 -10.50 -8.61
CA GLN A 72 -1.48 -10.67 -10.05
C GLN A 72 -0.05 -10.30 -10.48
N ILE A 73 0.62 -9.40 -9.75
CA ILE A 73 2.02 -9.01 -9.98
C ILE A 73 2.95 -10.06 -9.36
N GLN A 74 2.67 -10.51 -8.14
CA GLN A 74 3.47 -11.52 -7.45
C GLN A 74 3.43 -12.89 -8.14
N GLU A 75 2.28 -13.27 -8.69
CA GLU A 75 2.08 -14.53 -9.42
C GLU A 75 2.61 -14.49 -10.87
N ALA A 76 3.08 -13.35 -11.36
CA ALA A 76 3.51 -13.23 -12.75
C ALA A 76 4.84 -13.98 -13.03
N GLU A 77 4.76 -14.93 -13.96
CA GLU A 77 5.90 -15.71 -14.44
C GLU A 77 6.84 -14.85 -15.31
N ASP A 78 6.26 -14.05 -16.20
CA ASP A 78 6.98 -13.19 -17.14
C ASP A 78 6.94 -11.71 -16.74
N ILE A 79 8.05 -11.01 -17.01
CA ILE A 79 8.16 -9.54 -16.85
C ILE A 79 8.01 -8.92 -18.23
N ASP A 80 6.77 -8.88 -18.71
CA ASP A 80 6.39 -8.39 -20.03
C ASP A 80 5.69 -7.02 -19.96
N GLU A 81 5.12 -6.58 -21.09
CA GLU A 81 4.43 -5.29 -21.17
C GLU A 81 3.15 -5.25 -20.31
N MET A 82 2.53 -6.40 -20.04
CA MET A 82 1.37 -6.49 -19.16
C MET A 82 1.77 -6.44 -17.68
N PHE A 83 2.92 -7.02 -17.33
CA PHE A 83 3.52 -6.85 -16.00
C PHE A 83 3.78 -5.37 -15.71
N ASP A 84 4.44 -4.67 -16.63
CA ASP A 84 4.71 -3.23 -16.51
C ASP A 84 3.40 -2.43 -16.39
N ALA A 85 2.36 -2.77 -17.17
CA ALA A 85 1.06 -2.13 -17.09
C ALA A 85 0.38 -2.33 -15.72
N LYS A 86 0.44 -3.53 -15.14
CA LYS A 86 -0.10 -3.81 -13.80
C LYS A 86 0.60 -2.98 -12.73
N VAL A 87 1.93 -2.92 -12.74
CA VAL A 87 2.69 -2.12 -11.76
C VAL A 87 2.34 -0.63 -11.89
N LYS A 88 2.18 -0.13 -13.11
CA LYS A 88 1.76 1.25 -13.36
C LYS A 88 0.36 1.53 -12.80
N VAL A 89 -0.63 0.70 -13.11
CA VAL A 89 -2.01 0.88 -12.61
C VAL A 89 -2.05 0.78 -11.08
N LEU A 90 -1.25 -0.11 -10.48
CA LEU A 90 -1.11 -0.17 -9.01
C LEU A 90 -0.60 1.17 -8.47
N GLY A 91 0.41 1.77 -9.10
CA GLY A 91 0.92 3.08 -8.72
C GLY A 91 -0.13 4.19 -8.81
N GLU A 92 -0.97 4.17 -9.85
CA GLU A 92 -2.07 5.13 -10.03
C GLU A 92 -3.15 4.98 -8.94
N TYR A 93 -3.52 3.74 -8.58
CA TYR A 93 -4.47 3.47 -7.50
C TYR A 93 -3.93 3.94 -6.15
N ILE A 94 -2.67 3.64 -5.85
CA ILE A 94 -2.05 4.07 -4.59
C ILE A 94 -1.90 5.60 -4.52
N ASP A 95 -1.57 6.27 -5.63
CA ASP A 95 -1.49 7.74 -5.65
C ASP A 95 -2.86 8.39 -5.41
N HIS A 96 -3.95 7.82 -5.94
CA HIS A 96 -5.30 8.27 -5.66
C HIS A 96 -5.67 8.07 -4.19
N HIS A 97 -5.54 6.84 -3.69
CA HIS A 97 -5.81 6.45 -2.32
C HIS A 97 -5.10 7.35 -1.30
N VAL A 98 -3.78 7.49 -1.42
CA VAL A 98 -2.96 8.30 -0.50
C VAL A 98 -3.36 9.77 -0.54
N LYS A 99 -3.83 10.30 -1.69
CA LYS A 99 -4.31 11.68 -1.77
C LYS A 99 -5.59 11.87 -0.98
N GLU A 100 -6.54 10.94 -1.08
CA GLU A 100 -7.80 11.01 -0.35
C GLU A 100 -7.56 10.90 1.16
N GLU A 101 -6.76 9.92 1.58
CA GLU A 101 -6.40 9.78 2.99
C GLU A 101 -5.73 11.05 3.53
N ARG A 102 -4.73 11.57 2.81
CA ARG A 102 -3.94 12.73 3.26
C ARG A 102 -4.77 14.01 3.34
N ASN A 103 -5.62 14.24 2.34
CA ASN A 103 -6.34 15.50 2.18
C ASN A 103 -7.69 15.51 2.88
N GLU A 104 -8.28 14.34 3.15
CA GLU A 104 -9.64 14.24 3.67
C GLU A 104 -9.69 13.44 4.98
N MET A 105 -9.18 12.20 5.00
CA MET A 105 -9.28 11.33 6.18
C MET A 105 -8.39 11.82 7.34
N PHE A 106 -7.11 12.09 7.09
CA PHE A 106 -6.16 12.49 8.14
C PHE A 106 -6.51 13.82 8.81
N PRO A 107 -6.99 14.87 8.11
CA PRO A 107 -7.52 16.06 8.77
C PRO A 107 -8.66 15.75 9.73
N LYS A 108 -9.60 14.87 9.34
CA LYS A 108 -10.72 14.44 10.20
C LYS A 108 -10.21 13.67 11.41
N ALA A 109 -9.30 12.71 11.22
CA ALA A 109 -8.66 11.97 12.30
C ALA A 109 -7.93 12.90 13.30
N ARG A 110 -7.16 13.88 12.82
CA ARG A 110 -6.48 14.87 13.68
C ARG A 110 -7.43 15.76 14.46
N ALA A 111 -8.63 16.03 13.94
CA ALA A 111 -9.64 16.84 14.59
C ALA A 111 -10.52 16.03 15.57
N ALA A 112 -10.47 14.69 15.50
CA ALA A 112 -11.30 13.81 16.29
C ALA A 112 -10.89 13.83 17.76
N LYS A 113 -11.86 14.10 18.65
CA LYS A 113 -11.63 14.06 20.09
C LYS A 113 -11.65 12.61 20.56
N GLY A 114 -10.61 12.21 21.28
CA GLY A 114 -10.48 10.85 21.81
C GLY A 114 -9.64 9.90 20.95
N LEU A 115 -9.17 10.36 19.77
CA LEU A 115 -8.20 9.62 18.98
C LEU A 115 -6.78 10.02 19.36
N ASP A 116 -6.07 9.13 20.06
CA ASP A 116 -4.66 9.34 20.42
C ASP A 116 -3.73 8.86 19.30
N LEU A 117 -3.43 9.77 18.37
CA LEU A 117 -2.54 9.49 17.24
C LEU A 117 -1.08 9.24 17.66
N VAL A 118 -0.67 9.70 18.85
CA VAL A 118 0.70 9.47 19.34
C VAL A 118 0.83 8.04 19.83
N ALA A 119 -0.11 7.57 20.66
CA ALA A 119 -0.15 6.19 21.11
C ALA A 119 -0.35 5.22 19.93
N MET A 120 -1.22 5.58 18.97
CA MET A 120 -1.44 4.77 17.78
C MET A 120 -0.18 4.64 16.91
N ARG A 121 0.64 5.69 16.80
CA ARG A 121 1.93 5.60 16.08
C ARG A 121 2.82 4.51 16.67
N GLU A 122 2.88 4.36 17.99
CA GLU A 122 3.70 3.32 18.62
C GLU A 122 3.20 1.92 18.26
N GLN A 123 1.87 1.72 18.25
CA GLN A 123 1.24 0.46 17.83
C GLN A 123 1.52 0.15 16.36
N LEU A 124 1.32 1.12 15.47
CA LEU A 124 1.58 0.98 14.03
C LEU A 124 3.05 0.63 13.75
N MET A 125 3.99 1.28 14.44
CA MET A 125 5.43 1.02 14.26
C MET A 125 5.82 -0.39 14.72
N ALA A 126 5.33 -0.83 15.89
CA ALA A 126 5.58 -2.18 16.38
C ALA A 126 5.00 -3.24 15.44
N ARG A 127 3.74 -3.06 15.03
CA ARG A 127 3.09 -3.99 14.10
C ARG A 127 3.75 -3.99 12.72
N LYS A 128 4.24 -2.83 12.25
CA LYS A 128 5.00 -2.75 10.99
C LYS A 128 6.26 -3.60 11.07
N GLU A 129 7.01 -3.52 12.16
CA GLU A 129 8.24 -4.29 12.34
C GLU A 129 7.98 -5.80 12.29
N GLU A 130 6.93 -6.27 12.98
CA GLU A 130 6.49 -7.67 12.95
C GLU A 130 6.12 -8.12 11.52
N LEU A 131 5.24 -7.36 10.85
CA LEU A 131 4.78 -7.68 9.50
C LEU A 131 5.91 -7.69 8.47
N MET A 132 6.83 -6.71 8.55
CA MET A 132 7.98 -6.68 7.66
C MET A 132 8.89 -7.90 7.90
N ALA A 133 9.07 -8.32 9.14
CA ALA A 133 9.84 -9.53 9.46
C ALA A 133 9.18 -10.80 8.90
N GLU A 134 7.84 -10.92 8.98
CA GLU A 134 7.07 -12.02 8.40
C GLU A 134 7.21 -12.06 6.87
N VAL A 135 7.05 -10.92 6.20
CA VAL A 135 7.18 -10.82 4.74
C VAL A 135 8.60 -11.16 4.28
N MET A 136 9.64 -10.73 5.00
CA MET A 136 11.02 -11.09 4.69
C MET A 136 11.36 -12.56 4.98
N ALA A 137 10.70 -13.19 5.96
CA ALA A 137 10.90 -14.59 6.27
C ALA A 137 10.17 -15.55 5.31
N GLY A 138 9.11 -15.07 4.65
CA GLY A 138 8.33 -15.82 3.65
C GLY A 138 8.79 -15.65 2.20
N ALA A 139 9.71 -14.71 1.92
CA ALA A 139 10.31 -14.46 0.61
C ALA A 139 11.58 -15.30 0.38
#